data_AF-A0A166WU99-F1
#
_entry.id   AF-A0A166WU99-F1
#
_cell.length_a   1.000
_cell.length_b   1.000
_cell.length_c   1.000
_cell.angle_alpha   90.00
_cell.angle_beta   90.00
_cell.angle_gamma   90.00
#
_symmetry.space_group_name_H-M   'P 1'
#
loop_
_entity.id
_entity.type
_entity.pdbx_description
1 polymer ?
#
loop_
_entity_poly.entity_id
_entity_poly.type
_entity_poly.pdbx_seq_one_letter_code
_entity_poly.pdbx_strand_id
1 'polypeptide(L)'
;MSITSSHTQISRKGILHTVEAYVGGEKCLSELYDSYRYVPAHDIDASCTKDATIVKLICLNFIQKRKLKKFAAKEMWLSREACCRTIVRYLDYLPSISAIVSEKHPRDGAIHPARDRFGDGAILNIAWDLLLALAYLHSRGIIHGDVRPRNVIPFPSYPRRDRHKLFGHGLVPDVISYWPKDDGYTAPEFLPKNAGTCKKGKQTKEVMKPTFESDIWQLGMLLWHCHRYGTHWDSEIVPSRKNSWQSESLLQPDLTLDSENSMKGIRPLAFRAKGCEGSSHDWLQQLLRNMLDENPLGRSTAMELLQQMQSQRSHAVEKKELEEDVEDMKDAVEAAKKENWERSPLGKVVMGAKRVQVDFTRLILLISLLCHLI
;
A
#
# COMPACT_ATOMS: atom_id res chain seq x y z
N MET A 1 25.16 -16.38 23.01
CA MET A 1 24.07 -15.72 23.75
C MET A 1 24.05 -14.26 23.33
N SER A 2 23.08 -13.83 22.53
CA SER A 2 22.92 -12.42 22.15
C SER A 2 22.09 -11.74 23.22
N ILE A 3 22.66 -10.76 23.92
CA ILE A 3 21.91 -9.91 24.85
C ILE A 3 21.09 -8.95 23.99
N THR A 4 19.81 -9.27 23.76
CA THR A 4 18.87 -8.35 23.13
C THR A 4 18.56 -7.23 24.11
N SER A 5 19.14 -6.04 23.90
CA SER A 5 18.82 -4.85 24.68
C SER A 5 17.40 -4.39 24.36
N SER A 6 16.45 -4.69 25.24
CA SER A 6 15.08 -4.19 25.11
C SER A 6 15.03 -2.70 25.48
N HIS A 7 14.49 -1.86 24.60
CA HIS A 7 14.27 -0.44 24.88
C HIS A 7 12.79 -0.11 24.96
N THR A 8 12.43 0.72 25.94
CA THR A 8 11.05 1.16 26.16
C THR A 8 10.79 2.48 25.43
N GLN A 9 9.70 2.57 24.67
CA GLN A 9 9.28 3.77 23.95
C GLN A 9 7.83 4.13 24.26
N ILE A 10 7.52 5.42 24.33
CA ILE A 10 6.15 5.92 24.51
C ILE A 10 5.63 6.44 23.19
N SER A 11 4.48 5.94 22.76
CA SER A 11 3.84 6.35 21.53
C SER A 11 3.08 7.67 21.65
N ARG A 12 2.61 8.18 20.51
CA ARG A 12 1.75 9.36 20.48
C ARG A 12 0.42 9.15 21.21
N LYS A 13 -0.09 7.92 21.24
CA LYS A 13 -1.31 7.56 22.01
C LYS A 13 -1.01 7.28 23.49
N GLY A 14 0.24 7.47 23.96
CA GLY A 14 0.65 7.21 25.33
C GLY A 14 0.86 5.73 25.64
N ILE A 15 0.99 4.89 24.62
CA ILE A 15 1.16 3.44 24.76
C ILE A 15 2.64 3.13 24.98
N LEU A 16 2.92 2.24 25.93
CA LEU A 16 4.26 1.77 26.22
C LEU A 16 4.62 0.60 25.30
N HIS A 17 5.68 0.76 24.53
CA HIS A 17 6.21 -0.26 23.63
C HIS A 17 7.54 -0.81 24.15
N THR A 18 7.62 -2.13 24.27
CA THR A 18 8.91 -2.83 24.40
C THR A 18 9.40 -3.21 23.01
N VAL A 19 10.61 -2.77 22.66
CA VAL A 19 11.26 -3.04 21.37
C VAL A 19 12.38 -4.03 21.62
N GLU A 20 12.28 -5.25 21.08
CA GLU A 20 13.15 -6.36 21.49
C GLU A 20 14.26 -6.70 20.49
N ALA A 21 14.03 -6.58 19.17
CA ALA A 21 15.05 -6.91 18.17
C ALA A 21 14.82 -6.27 16.79
N TYR A 22 15.92 -6.00 16.07
CA TYR A 22 15.92 -5.67 14.65
C TYR A 22 15.69 -6.93 13.82
N VAL A 23 14.71 -6.90 12.91
CA VAL A 23 14.27 -8.08 12.15
C VAL A 23 14.71 -8.05 10.68
N GLY A 24 15.45 -7.01 10.28
CA GLY A 24 15.83 -6.78 8.88
C GLY A 24 15.17 -5.53 8.29
N GLY A 25 15.73 -4.99 7.22
CA GLY A 25 15.26 -3.78 6.52
C GLY A 25 16.34 -3.23 5.58
N GLU A 26 15.98 -2.37 4.64
CA GLU A 26 17.00 -1.69 3.82
C GLU A 26 17.74 -0.68 4.71
N LYS A 27 19.04 -0.91 4.95
CA LYS A 27 19.94 -0.10 5.79
C LYS A 27 19.96 1.41 5.46
N CYS A 28 19.30 1.86 4.39
CA CYS A 28 19.27 3.24 3.93
C CYS A 28 17.86 3.88 3.85
N LEU A 29 16.78 3.13 4.02
CA LEU A 29 15.40 3.65 3.92
C LEU A 29 14.58 3.40 5.19
N SER A 30 14.60 2.18 5.72
CA SER A 30 13.87 1.84 6.95
C SER A 30 14.48 0.64 7.68
N GLU A 31 14.36 0.67 9.01
CA GLU A 31 14.71 -0.43 9.91
C GLU A 31 13.42 -1.02 10.49
N LEU A 32 13.22 -2.34 10.37
CA LEU A 32 12.08 -3.03 11.00
C LEU A 32 12.51 -3.58 12.37
N TYR A 33 11.64 -3.40 13.35
CA TYR A 33 11.77 -3.95 14.69
C TYR A 33 10.49 -4.67 15.08
N ASP A 34 10.63 -5.78 15.80
CA ASP A 34 9.49 -6.46 16.41
C ASP A 34 9.14 -5.80 17.76
N SER A 35 7.83 -5.64 17.99
CA SER A 35 7.30 -5.23 19.28
C SER A 35 6.18 -6.17 19.73
N TYR A 36 6.31 -6.64 20.96
CA TYR A 36 5.42 -7.64 21.55
C TYR A 36 4.24 -7.04 22.33
N ARG A 37 4.15 -5.70 22.40
CA ARG A 37 3.11 -5.04 23.21
C ARG A 37 2.59 -3.78 22.54
N TYR A 38 1.47 -3.92 21.83
CA TYR A 38 0.56 -2.82 21.52
C TYR A 38 -0.76 -3.00 22.28
N VAL A 39 -1.13 -2.01 23.10
CA VAL A 39 -2.41 -1.96 23.84
C VAL A 39 -3.16 -0.70 23.42
N PRO A 40 -4.20 -0.78 22.58
CA PRO A 40 -4.95 0.40 22.14
C PRO A 40 -5.71 1.04 23.31
N ALA A 41 -5.68 2.36 23.44
CA ALA A 41 -6.35 3.10 24.52
C ALA A 41 -7.90 2.99 24.55
N HIS A 42 -8.51 2.46 23.48
CA HIS A 42 -9.98 2.29 23.36
C HIS A 42 -10.40 0.82 23.35
N ASP A 43 -9.44 -0.09 23.47
CA ASP A 43 -9.62 -1.55 23.42
C ASP A 43 -9.09 -2.13 24.74
N ILE A 44 -9.48 -1.49 25.87
CA ILE A 44 -9.11 -1.90 27.23
C ILE A 44 -10.00 -3.10 27.60
N ASP A 45 -9.77 -4.20 26.91
CA ASP A 45 -9.77 -5.49 27.56
C ASP A 45 -8.29 -5.83 27.80
N ALA A 46 -7.87 -5.81 29.07
CA ALA A 46 -6.46 -5.88 29.48
C ALA A 46 -5.75 -7.21 29.14
N SER A 47 -6.43 -8.12 28.45
CA SER A 47 -5.96 -9.42 27.97
C SER A 47 -5.39 -9.42 26.54
N CYS A 48 -5.58 -8.33 25.76
CA CYS A 48 -5.24 -8.31 24.33
C CYS A 48 -3.95 -7.53 23.99
N THR A 49 -2.79 -7.98 24.46
CA THR A 49 -1.52 -7.53 23.84
C THR A 49 -1.46 -8.04 22.40
N LYS A 50 -1.47 -7.13 21.43
CA LYS A 50 -1.30 -7.47 20.01
C LYS A 50 0.16 -7.27 19.62
N ASP A 51 0.70 -8.23 18.89
CA ASP A 51 1.99 -8.09 18.22
C ASP A 51 1.89 -6.98 17.16
N ALA A 52 2.91 -6.14 17.09
CA ALA A 52 2.99 -5.04 16.14
C ALA A 52 4.40 -4.95 15.54
N THR A 53 4.48 -4.44 14.33
CA THR A 53 5.77 -4.16 13.69
C THR A 53 6.09 -2.67 13.84
N ILE A 54 7.31 -2.37 14.26
CA ILE A 54 7.81 -1.00 14.34
C ILE A 54 8.70 -0.75 13.13
N VAL A 55 8.31 0.21 12.30
CA VAL A 55 9.07 0.63 11.11
C VAL A 55 9.71 1.97 11.38
N LYS A 56 11.01 1.96 11.67
CA LYS A 56 11.80 3.18 11.87
C LYS A 56 12.24 3.75 10.53
N LEU A 57 11.90 5.01 10.29
CA LEU A 57 12.38 5.74 9.12
C LEU A 57 13.74 6.38 9.45
N ILE A 58 14.77 5.99 8.72
CA ILE A 58 16.16 6.38 9.00
C ILE A 58 16.50 7.63 8.17
N CYS A 59 17.54 8.37 8.60
CA CYS A 59 18.11 9.49 7.83
C CYS A 59 17.16 10.66 7.55
N LEU A 60 16.06 10.79 8.31
CA LEU A 60 15.13 11.91 8.13
C LEU A 60 15.74 13.24 8.61
N ASN A 61 15.75 14.24 7.74
CA ASN A 61 16.08 15.62 8.12
C ASN A 61 14.93 16.27 8.93
N PHE A 62 15.18 17.46 9.49
CA PHE A 62 14.20 18.16 10.33
C PHE A 62 12.84 18.40 9.63
N ILE A 63 12.87 18.75 8.35
CA ILE A 63 11.65 19.00 7.55
C ILE A 63 10.87 17.69 7.37
N GLN A 64 11.55 16.60 7.05
CA GLN A 64 10.94 15.27 6.87
C GLN A 64 10.37 14.74 8.20
N LYS A 65 11.05 14.94 9.33
CA LYS A 65 10.50 14.59 10.66
C LYS A 65 9.22 15.36 10.97
N ARG A 66 9.16 16.66 10.62
CA ARG A 66 7.93 17.46 10.78
C ARG A 66 6.81 16.97 9.87
N LYS A 67 7.12 16.59 8.62
CA LYS A 67 6.17 15.98 7.68
C LYS A 67 5.64 14.65 8.21
N LEU A 68 6.51 13.77 8.72
CA LEU A 68 6.12 12.50 9.34
C LEU A 68 5.17 12.70 10.51
N LYS A 69 5.44 13.68 11.40
CA LYS A 69 4.53 14.00 12.52
C LYS A 69 3.15 14.47 12.04
N LYS A 70 3.09 15.25 10.95
CA LYS A 70 1.83 15.68 10.31
C LYS A 70 1.09 14.51 9.67
N PHE A 71 1.80 13.68 8.92
CA PHE A 71 1.29 12.44 8.34
C PHE A 71 0.68 11.53 9.40
N ALA A 72 1.42 11.26 10.48
CA ALA A 72 0.95 10.47 11.62
C ALA A 72 -0.30 11.08 12.29
N ALA A 73 -0.45 12.41 12.28
CA ALA A 73 -1.64 13.07 12.82
C ALA A 73 -2.89 12.85 11.96
N LYS A 74 -2.72 12.51 10.68
CA LYS A 74 -3.80 12.34 9.71
C LYS A 74 -4.18 10.87 9.58
N GLU A 75 -3.22 9.99 9.31
CA GLU A 75 -3.53 8.60 8.90
C GLU A 75 -3.70 7.62 10.08
N MET A 76 -3.01 7.80 11.21
CA MET A 76 -2.98 6.80 12.30
C MET A 76 -4.20 6.83 13.24
N TRP A 77 -5.18 7.66 12.92
CA TRP A 77 -6.42 7.81 13.67
C TRP A 77 -7.59 7.10 13.00
N LEU A 78 -7.43 6.62 11.78
CA LEU A 78 -8.49 5.88 11.09
C LEU A 78 -8.86 4.63 11.90
N SER A 79 -10.16 4.39 12.03
CA SER A 79 -10.68 3.16 12.62
C SER A 79 -10.32 1.94 11.76
N ARG A 80 -10.68 0.74 12.23
CA ARG A 80 -10.49 -0.48 11.44
C ARG A 80 -11.39 -0.45 10.20
N GLU A 81 -12.59 0.05 10.35
CA GLU A 81 -13.64 0.15 9.33
C GLU A 81 -13.24 1.15 8.25
N ALA A 82 -12.55 2.23 8.64
CA ALA A 82 -12.00 3.21 7.70
C ALA A 82 -10.72 2.74 6.99
N CYS A 83 -10.18 1.55 7.29
CA CYS A 83 -8.99 1.01 6.64
C CYS A 83 -9.34 -0.12 5.68
N CYS A 84 -8.96 0.01 4.41
CA CYS A 84 -9.10 -1.08 3.45
C CYS A 84 -8.28 -2.30 3.89
N ARG A 85 -8.85 -3.49 3.75
CA ARG A 85 -8.22 -4.75 4.19
C ARG A 85 -6.92 -5.08 3.46
N THR A 86 -6.72 -4.53 2.26
CA THR A 86 -5.52 -4.70 1.43
C THR A 86 -4.47 -3.61 1.66
N ILE A 87 -4.63 -2.78 2.69
CA ILE A 87 -3.64 -1.79 3.12
C ILE A 87 -3.10 -2.18 4.50
N VAL A 88 -1.78 -2.09 4.68
CA VAL A 88 -1.17 -2.28 6.00
C VAL A 88 -1.57 -1.12 6.91
N ARG A 89 -2.27 -1.42 8.00
CA ARG A 89 -2.79 -0.39 8.91
C ARG A 89 -1.68 0.19 9.79
N TYR A 90 -1.60 1.52 9.83
CA TYR A 90 -0.79 2.24 10.82
C TYR A 90 -1.56 2.38 12.13
N LEU A 91 -0.98 1.86 13.21
CA LEU A 91 -1.56 1.83 14.53
C LEU A 91 -1.16 3.05 15.36
N ASP A 92 0.10 3.49 15.24
CA ASP A 92 0.66 4.57 16.06
C ASP A 92 1.98 5.14 15.52
N TYR A 93 2.53 6.14 16.22
CA TYR A 93 3.79 6.81 15.92
C TYR A 93 4.65 6.95 17.18
N LEU A 94 5.94 6.64 17.04
CA LEU A 94 6.98 6.82 18.05
C LEU A 94 7.86 8.02 17.67
N PRO A 95 7.59 9.22 18.21
CA PRO A 95 8.27 10.46 17.81
C PRO A 95 9.75 10.50 18.16
N SER A 96 10.15 9.88 19.28
CA SER A 96 11.53 9.82 19.78
C SER A 96 12.49 9.21 18.76
N ILE A 97 12.04 8.17 18.07
CA ILE A 97 12.84 7.38 17.12
C ILE A 97 12.36 7.54 15.68
N SER A 98 11.37 8.40 15.41
CA SER A 98 10.78 8.60 14.07
C SER A 98 10.27 7.30 13.45
N ALA A 99 9.57 6.49 14.24
CA ALA A 99 9.08 5.18 13.82
C ALA A 99 7.55 5.10 13.77
N ILE A 100 7.04 4.32 12.83
CA ILE A 100 5.63 4.00 12.68
C ILE A 100 5.38 2.65 13.34
N VAL A 101 4.28 2.53 14.08
CA VAL A 101 3.78 1.25 14.56
C VAL A 101 2.71 0.79 13.58
N SER A 102 2.89 -0.37 12.96
CA SER A 102 1.91 -1.00 12.07
C SER A 102 1.43 -2.34 12.63
N GLU A 103 0.37 -2.87 12.05
CA GLU A 103 0.00 -4.27 12.25
C GLU A 103 1.19 -5.20 11.97
N LYS A 104 1.22 -6.36 12.65
CA LYS A 104 2.33 -7.30 12.55
C LYS A 104 2.54 -7.75 11.10
N HIS A 105 3.75 -7.59 10.60
CA HIS A 105 4.17 -8.19 9.33
C HIS A 105 4.50 -9.68 9.54
N PRO A 106 4.26 -10.55 8.54
CA PRO A 106 4.73 -11.93 8.57
C PRO A 106 6.26 -11.98 8.70
N ARG A 107 6.79 -13.04 9.33
CA ARG A 107 8.23 -13.24 9.50
C ARG A 107 8.99 -13.33 8.16
N ASP A 108 8.33 -13.85 7.14
CA ASP A 108 8.94 -14.04 5.80
C ASP A 108 9.13 -12.72 5.03
N GLY A 109 8.61 -11.61 5.59
CA GLY A 109 8.76 -10.27 5.07
C GLY A 109 7.84 -9.99 3.89
N ALA A 110 8.26 -9.04 3.05
CA ALA A 110 7.57 -8.70 1.81
C ALA A 110 7.81 -9.74 0.72
N ILE A 111 7.01 -9.70 -0.35
CA ILE A 111 7.21 -10.57 -1.51
C ILE A 111 8.56 -10.29 -2.16
N HIS A 112 9.13 -11.34 -2.75
CA HIS A 112 10.40 -11.30 -3.43
C HIS A 112 10.28 -12.05 -4.77
N PRO A 113 10.14 -11.35 -5.92
CA PRO A 113 9.91 -11.95 -7.24
C PRO A 113 10.86 -13.07 -7.62
N ALA A 114 12.16 -12.95 -7.31
CA ALA A 114 13.16 -13.98 -7.62
C ALA A 114 13.20 -15.19 -6.66
N ARG A 115 12.56 -15.09 -5.49
CA ARG A 115 12.52 -16.15 -4.47
C ARG A 115 11.20 -16.90 -4.52
N ASP A 116 10.12 -16.14 -4.67
CA ASP A 116 8.77 -16.63 -4.52
C ASP A 116 8.28 -17.26 -5.85
N ARG A 117 7.35 -18.22 -5.76
CA ARG A 117 6.81 -18.97 -6.89
C ARG A 117 5.49 -18.36 -7.33
N PHE A 118 5.51 -17.60 -8.43
CA PHE A 118 4.32 -16.95 -8.97
C PHE A 118 3.94 -17.49 -10.35
N GLY A 119 2.92 -18.36 -10.39
CA GLY A 119 2.15 -18.60 -11.62
C GLY A 119 1.21 -17.44 -11.92
N ASP A 120 0.74 -17.31 -13.16
CA ASP A 120 -0.03 -16.16 -13.63
C ASP A 120 -1.34 -15.98 -12.84
N GLY A 121 -2.01 -17.07 -12.43
CA GLY A 121 -3.16 -16.99 -11.53
C GLY A 121 -2.85 -16.37 -10.16
N ALA A 122 -1.67 -16.67 -9.59
CA ALA A 122 -1.22 -16.06 -8.34
C ALA A 122 -0.87 -14.57 -8.53
N ILE A 123 -0.25 -14.22 -9.66
CA ILE A 123 0.04 -12.83 -10.04
C ILE A 123 -1.27 -12.04 -10.17
N LEU A 124 -2.29 -12.61 -10.79
CA LEU A 124 -3.61 -11.99 -10.88
C LEU A 124 -4.28 -11.82 -9.51
N ASN A 125 -4.08 -12.74 -8.57
CA ASN A 125 -4.56 -12.57 -7.19
C ASN A 125 -3.83 -11.44 -6.45
N ILE A 126 -2.51 -11.31 -6.65
CA ILE A 126 -1.73 -10.16 -6.16
C ILE A 126 -2.24 -8.86 -6.79
N ALA A 127 -2.43 -8.85 -8.12
CA ALA A 127 -2.92 -7.69 -8.86
C ALA A 127 -4.26 -7.22 -8.31
N TRP A 128 -5.20 -8.14 -8.06
CA TRP A 128 -6.49 -7.83 -7.47
C TRP A 128 -6.36 -7.12 -6.11
N ASP A 129 -5.56 -7.68 -5.19
CA ASP A 129 -5.38 -7.11 -3.85
C ASP A 129 -4.75 -5.71 -3.90
N LEU A 130 -3.75 -5.53 -4.76
CA LEU A 130 -3.06 -4.24 -4.92
C LEU A 130 -3.90 -3.22 -5.67
N LEU A 131 -4.74 -3.64 -6.61
CA LEU A 131 -5.70 -2.74 -7.27
C LEU A 131 -6.78 -2.26 -6.30
N LEU A 132 -7.29 -3.12 -5.40
CA LEU A 132 -8.17 -2.69 -4.30
C LEU A 132 -7.47 -1.66 -3.42
N ALA A 133 -6.21 -1.90 -3.07
CA ALA A 133 -5.42 -0.99 -2.26
C ALA A 133 -5.25 0.38 -2.95
N LEU A 134 -4.88 0.39 -4.24
CA LEU A 134 -4.70 1.63 -5.00
C LEU A 134 -6.03 2.34 -5.24
N ALA A 135 -7.12 1.64 -5.57
CA ALA A 135 -8.44 2.25 -5.72
C ALA A 135 -8.91 2.94 -4.43
N TYR A 136 -8.70 2.30 -3.29
CA TYR A 136 -8.94 2.90 -1.98
C TYR A 136 -8.10 4.16 -1.75
N LEU A 137 -6.79 4.11 -2.02
CA LEU A 137 -5.91 5.26 -1.81
C LEU A 137 -6.25 6.42 -2.76
N HIS A 138 -6.42 6.12 -4.05
CA HIS A 138 -6.70 7.11 -5.10
C HIS A 138 -8.04 7.80 -4.88
N SER A 139 -9.09 7.08 -4.45
CA SER A 139 -10.39 7.68 -4.11
C SER A 139 -10.35 8.58 -2.86
N ARG A 140 -9.34 8.41 -2.00
CA ARG A 140 -9.02 9.30 -0.87
C ARG A 140 -8.05 10.43 -1.25
N GLY A 141 -7.63 10.51 -2.51
CA GLY A 141 -6.65 11.49 -2.99
C GLY A 141 -5.23 11.21 -2.49
N ILE A 142 -4.92 9.96 -2.15
CA ILE A 142 -3.60 9.54 -1.66
C ILE A 142 -2.88 8.80 -2.78
N ILE A 143 -1.66 9.23 -3.06
CA ILE A 143 -0.76 8.59 -4.02
C ILE A 143 0.17 7.69 -3.21
N HIS A 144 0.44 6.47 -3.68
CA HIS A 144 1.37 5.58 -2.99
C HIS A 144 2.81 6.05 -3.19
N GLY A 145 3.21 6.20 -4.46
CA GLY A 145 4.51 6.72 -4.91
C GLY A 145 5.65 5.71 -4.89
N ASP A 146 5.43 4.51 -4.34
CA ASP A 146 6.46 3.45 -4.25
C ASP A 146 5.89 2.02 -4.32
N VAL A 147 5.02 1.73 -5.28
CA VAL A 147 4.43 0.39 -5.43
C VAL A 147 5.49 -0.61 -5.93
N ARG A 148 6.08 -1.37 -5.01
CA ARG A 148 7.21 -2.28 -5.29
C ARG A 148 7.19 -3.52 -4.40
N PRO A 149 7.92 -4.60 -4.76
CA PRO A 149 7.95 -5.85 -4.00
C PRO A 149 8.14 -5.69 -2.49
N ARG A 150 9.11 -4.87 -2.05
CA ARG A 150 9.37 -4.61 -0.61
C ARG A 150 8.18 -4.02 0.16
N ASN A 151 7.21 -3.43 -0.54
CA ASN A 151 6.03 -2.81 0.02
C ASN A 151 4.79 -3.70 -0.09
N VAL A 152 4.91 -4.91 -0.64
CA VAL A 152 3.80 -5.86 -0.75
C VAL A 152 4.00 -6.98 0.26
N ILE A 153 3.13 -7.00 1.26
CA ILE A 153 3.24 -7.88 2.42
C ILE A 153 2.21 -9.02 2.28
N PRO A 154 2.62 -10.29 2.27
CA PRO A 154 1.69 -11.40 2.30
C PRO A 154 0.97 -11.45 3.66
N PHE A 155 -0.35 -11.63 3.63
CA PHE A 155 -1.19 -11.77 4.80
C PHE A 155 -2.01 -13.05 4.64
N PRO A 156 -1.67 -14.13 5.35
CA PRO A 156 -2.46 -15.35 5.32
C PRO A 156 -3.85 -15.04 5.87
N SER A 157 -4.87 -15.27 5.06
CA SER A 157 -6.26 -14.96 5.40
C SER A 157 -7.09 -16.24 5.38
N TYR A 158 -6.78 -17.21 6.23
CA TYR A 158 -7.59 -18.43 6.34
C TYR A 158 -9.03 -18.09 6.81
N PRO A 159 -10.10 -18.61 6.18
CA PRO A 159 -10.13 -19.66 5.15
C PRO A 159 -10.12 -19.17 3.68
N ARG A 160 -9.96 -17.86 3.43
CA ARG A 160 -9.88 -17.27 2.07
C ARG A 160 -8.49 -17.51 1.45
N ARG A 161 -8.36 -17.20 0.15
CA ARG A 161 -7.08 -17.21 -0.58
C ARG A 161 -6.02 -16.36 0.13
N ASP A 162 -4.75 -16.66 -0.11
CA ASP A 162 -3.65 -15.81 0.35
C ASP A 162 -3.85 -14.38 -0.16
N ARG A 163 -3.80 -13.43 0.77
CA ARG A 163 -3.99 -12.01 0.50
C ARG A 163 -2.67 -11.27 0.56
N HIS A 164 -2.61 -10.14 -0.12
CA HIS A 164 -1.50 -9.23 -0.05
C HIS A 164 -1.98 -7.87 0.43
N LYS A 165 -1.13 -7.20 1.21
CA LYS A 165 -1.36 -5.84 1.67
C LYS A 165 -0.25 -4.91 1.22
N LEU A 166 -0.63 -3.71 0.82
CA LEU A 166 0.30 -2.66 0.43
C LEU A 166 0.70 -1.82 1.65
N PHE A 167 2.01 -1.72 1.87
CA PHE A 167 2.66 -0.95 2.92
C PHE A 167 3.32 0.30 2.36
N GLY A 168 3.47 1.35 3.18
CA GLY A 168 4.24 2.55 2.82
C GLY A 168 3.40 3.65 2.16
N HIS A 169 2.08 3.46 2.06
CA HIS A 169 1.16 4.45 1.49
C HIS A 169 1.29 5.83 2.15
N GLY A 170 1.34 6.87 1.32
CA GLY A 170 1.45 8.27 1.71
C GLY A 170 2.82 8.71 2.26
N LEU A 171 3.77 7.79 2.49
CA LEU A 171 5.10 8.17 3.03
C LEU A 171 5.99 8.82 1.99
N VAL A 172 6.05 8.29 0.77
CA VAL A 172 6.93 8.84 -0.29
C VAL A 172 6.54 10.25 -0.72
N PRO A 173 5.28 10.52 -1.14
CA PRO A 173 4.89 11.86 -1.55
C PRO A 173 4.93 12.88 -0.40
N ASP A 174 4.52 12.50 0.81
CA ASP A 174 4.35 13.47 1.90
C ASP A 174 5.60 13.64 2.77
N VAL A 175 6.38 12.58 2.98
CA VAL A 175 7.48 12.54 3.97
C VAL A 175 8.86 12.45 3.32
N ILE A 176 9.12 11.46 2.46
CA ILE A 176 10.48 11.10 2.03
C ILE A 176 10.98 11.98 0.86
N SER A 177 10.06 12.61 0.12
CA SER A 177 10.28 13.28 -1.17
C SER A 177 10.58 12.28 -2.27
N TYR A 178 9.86 12.40 -3.38
CA TYR A 178 10.06 11.55 -4.55
C TYR A 178 11.24 12.05 -5.36
N TRP A 179 12.15 11.13 -5.66
CA TRP A 179 13.26 11.36 -6.57
C TRP A 179 13.15 10.29 -7.65
N PRO A 180 12.90 10.66 -8.92
CA PRO A 180 12.95 9.72 -10.03
C PRO A 180 14.29 8.99 -10.00
N LYS A 181 14.25 7.67 -10.03
CA LYS A 181 15.43 6.81 -10.04
C LYS A 181 15.45 6.03 -11.34
N ASP A 182 16.63 5.76 -11.87
CA ASP A 182 16.75 4.79 -12.96
C ASP A 182 16.75 3.37 -12.39
N ASP A 183 15.60 2.97 -11.84
CA ASP A 183 15.41 1.73 -11.09
C ASP A 183 14.34 0.82 -11.70
N GLY A 184 13.99 1.03 -12.98
CA GLY A 184 12.98 0.25 -13.70
C GLY A 184 11.52 0.52 -13.29
N TYR A 185 11.25 0.87 -12.04
CA TYR A 185 9.89 1.15 -11.54
C TYR A 185 9.45 2.59 -11.74
N THR A 186 10.40 3.52 -11.91
CA THR A 186 10.07 4.92 -12.19
C THR A 186 9.33 5.04 -13.52
N ALA A 187 8.15 5.67 -13.48
CA ALA A 187 7.31 5.86 -14.64
C ALA A 187 7.99 6.77 -15.70
N PRO A 188 7.78 6.49 -17.00
CA PRO A 188 8.55 7.10 -18.09
C PRO A 188 8.39 8.62 -18.20
N GLU A 189 7.26 9.17 -17.75
CA GLU A 189 7.00 10.62 -17.70
C GLU A 189 7.94 11.38 -16.75
N PHE A 190 8.61 10.69 -15.82
CA PHE A 190 9.59 11.28 -14.92
C PHE A 190 11.04 11.13 -15.41
N LEU A 191 11.27 10.40 -16.50
CA LEU A 191 12.62 10.15 -17.01
C LEU A 191 13.09 11.27 -17.95
N PRO A 192 14.37 11.68 -17.88
CA PRO A 192 14.90 12.83 -18.63
C PRO A 192 14.74 12.72 -20.16
N LYS A 193 14.71 11.50 -20.71
CA LYS A 193 14.57 11.26 -22.16
C LYS A 193 13.19 11.66 -22.70
N ASN A 194 12.15 11.64 -21.86
CA ASN A 194 10.77 11.98 -22.24
C ASN A 194 10.38 13.41 -21.81
N ALA A 195 11.27 14.12 -21.11
CA ALA A 195 11.08 15.52 -20.70
C ALA A 195 11.13 16.53 -21.88
N GLY A 196 11.25 16.06 -23.13
CA GLY A 196 11.28 16.87 -24.34
C GLY A 196 9.98 17.64 -24.64
N THR A 197 8.87 17.31 -23.98
CA THR A 197 7.59 18.03 -24.09
C THR A 197 7.36 19.05 -22.96
N CYS A 198 8.16 19.03 -21.89
CA CYS A 198 8.14 20.07 -20.85
C CYS A 198 9.15 21.17 -21.22
N LYS A 199 8.59 22.31 -21.68
CA LYS A 199 9.30 23.53 -22.10
C LYS A 199 10.61 23.77 -21.34
N LYS A 200 11.72 23.87 -22.09
CA LYS A 200 13.02 24.39 -21.64
C LYS A 200 12.87 25.81 -21.10
N GLY A 201 12.46 25.94 -19.85
CA GLY A 201 12.46 27.18 -19.09
C GLY A 201 12.97 26.87 -17.70
N LYS A 202 14.14 27.44 -17.33
CA LYS A 202 14.76 27.42 -15.99
C LYS A 202 14.39 26.19 -15.14
N GLN A 203 15.16 25.11 -15.25
CA GLN A 203 15.12 24.00 -14.28
C GLN A 203 15.57 24.49 -12.90
N THR A 204 14.68 25.15 -12.16
CA THR A 204 14.60 24.90 -10.73
C THR A 204 14.38 23.40 -10.57
N LYS A 205 15.15 22.73 -9.70
CA LYS A 205 14.90 21.35 -9.23
C LYS A 205 13.51 21.30 -8.57
N GLU A 206 12.46 21.37 -9.36
CA GLU A 206 11.11 21.22 -8.89
C GLU A 206 10.93 19.74 -8.58
N VAL A 207 10.65 19.44 -7.32
CA VAL A 207 10.44 18.08 -6.84
C VAL A 207 9.24 17.53 -7.60
N MET A 208 9.48 16.68 -8.60
CA MET A 208 8.42 15.95 -9.31
C MET A 208 7.66 15.13 -8.27
N LYS A 209 6.33 15.24 -8.28
CA LYS A 209 5.46 14.45 -7.41
C LYS A 209 4.97 13.23 -8.19
N PRO A 210 4.90 12.05 -7.55
CA PRO A 210 4.25 10.90 -8.17
C PRO A 210 2.78 11.24 -8.43
N THR A 211 2.15 10.51 -9.35
CA THR A 211 0.74 10.63 -9.74
C THR A 211 0.00 9.30 -9.58
N PHE A 212 -1.33 9.28 -9.71
CA PHE A 212 -2.10 8.04 -9.68
C PHE A 212 -1.69 7.09 -10.81
N GLU A 213 -1.45 7.64 -12.00
CA GLU A 213 -1.01 6.91 -13.20
C GLU A 213 0.39 6.31 -13.00
N SER A 214 1.24 6.96 -12.20
CA SER A 214 2.55 6.41 -11.85
C SER A 214 2.47 5.23 -10.89
N ASP A 215 1.48 5.19 -9.98
CA ASP A 215 1.24 4.01 -9.14
C ASP A 215 0.81 2.82 -9.99
N ILE A 216 -0.01 3.06 -11.02
CA ILE A 216 -0.46 2.02 -11.97
C ILE A 216 0.73 1.46 -12.76
N TRP A 217 1.62 2.33 -13.27
CA TRP A 217 2.86 1.90 -13.91
C TRP A 217 3.72 1.04 -12.99
N GLN A 218 3.95 1.51 -11.76
CA GLN A 218 4.75 0.80 -10.76
C GLN A 218 4.15 -0.58 -10.43
N LEU A 219 2.83 -0.69 -10.33
CA LEU A 219 2.13 -1.98 -10.20
C LEU A 219 2.35 -2.87 -11.43
N GLY A 220 2.20 -2.33 -12.65
CA GLY A 220 2.48 -3.07 -13.89
C GLY A 220 3.90 -3.65 -13.91
N MET A 221 4.90 -2.84 -13.51
CA MET A 221 6.29 -3.26 -13.39
C MET A 221 6.48 -4.37 -12.35
N LEU A 222 5.81 -4.26 -11.21
CA LEU A 222 5.83 -5.29 -10.16
C LEU A 222 5.29 -6.62 -10.68
N LEU A 223 4.11 -6.60 -11.32
CA LEU A 223 3.46 -7.80 -11.85
C LEU A 223 4.30 -8.44 -12.97
N TRP A 224 4.86 -7.63 -13.86
CA TRP A 224 5.78 -8.10 -14.90
C TRP A 224 7.04 -8.72 -14.29
N HIS A 225 7.62 -8.14 -13.24
CA HIS A 225 8.75 -8.74 -12.53
C HIS A 225 8.39 -10.07 -11.85
N CYS A 226 7.21 -10.17 -11.21
CA CYS A 226 6.71 -11.43 -10.67
C CYS A 226 6.58 -12.51 -11.75
N HIS A 227 6.11 -12.14 -12.94
CA HIS A 227 6.03 -13.04 -14.08
C HIS A 227 7.43 -13.41 -14.60
N ARG A 228 8.30 -12.43 -14.81
CA ARG A 228 9.61 -12.63 -15.44
C ARG A 228 10.60 -13.39 -14.57
N TYR A 229 10.56 -13.20 -13.25
CA TYR A 229 11.56 -13.75 -12.31
C TYR A 229 10.99 -14.76 -11.31
N GLY A 230 9.67 -14.99 -11.29
CA GLY A 230 9.07 -16.07 -10.53
C GLY A 230 9.77 -17.39 -10.85
N THR A 231 9.99 -18.22 -9.83
CA THR A 231 10.89 -19.41 -9.82
C THR A 231 10.49 -20.59 -10.73
N HIS A 232 9.70 -20.34 -11.77
CA HIS A 232 9.48 -21.21 -12.93
C HIS A 232 10.28 -20.77 -14.16
N TRP A 233 11.38 -20.03 -13.95
CA TRP A 233 12.31 -19.67 -15.01
C TRP A 233 13.10 -20.90 -15.48
N ASP A 234 12.83 -21.31 -16.72
CA ASP A 234 13.40 -22.45 -17.43
C ASP A 234 14.83 -22.15 -17.96
N SER A 235 15.76 -21.83 -17.07
CA SER A 235 17.17 -21.98 -17.42
C SER A 235 17.85 -22.93 -16.46
N GLU A 236 18.54 -23.94 -17.03
CA GLU A 236 19.51 -24.81 -16.35
C GLU A 236 20.53 -24.00 -15.51
N ILE A 237 20.65 -22.71 -15.79
CA ILE A 237 21.36 -21.73 -15.01
C ILE A 237 20.35 -21.04 -14.08
N VAL A 238 20.29 -21.46 -12.82
CA VAL A 238 19.68 -20.67 -11.74
C VAL A 238 20.29 -19.27 -11.80
N PRO A 239 19.52 -18.18 -12.02
CA PRO A 239 20.06 -16.83 -11.86
C PRO A 239 20.73 -16.78 -10.49
N SER A 240 22.03 -16.47 -10.46
CA SER A 240 22.84 -16.68 -9.26
C SER A 240 22.07 -16.18 -8.04
N ARG A 241 21.83 -17.04 -7.04
CA ARG A 241 21.12 -16.71 -5.78
C ARG A 241 21.70 -15.50 -5.01
N LYS A 242 22.77 -14.87 -5.53
CA LYS A 242 23.41 -13.70 -4.95
C LYS A 242 22.55 -12.45 -5.20
N ASN A 243 21.89 -12.02 -4.12
CA ASN A 243 21.48 -10.65 -3.79
C ASN A 243 20.50 -9.96 -4.76
N SER A 244 19.34 -10.60 -4.97
CA SER A 244 18.24 -10.19 -5.84
C SER A 244 17.43 -8.95 -5.45
N TRP A 245 17.82 -8.20 -4.41
CA TRP A 245 17.33 -6.82 -4.26
C TRP A 245 17.94 -5.92 -5.35
N GLN A 246 19.15 -6.24 -5.82
CA GLN A 246 19.81 -5.51 -6.91
C GLN A 246 19.19 -5.81 -8.29
N SER A 247 18.39 -6.88 -8.44
CA SER A 247 17.61 -7.11 -9.66
C SER A 247 16.34 -6.25 -9.78
N GLU A 248 16.03 -5.42 -8.77
CA GLU A 248 15.15 -4.26 -9.00
C GLU A 248 15.78 -3.29 -10.02
N SER A 249 17.10 -3.37 -10.29
CA SER A 249 17.78 -2.43 -11.17
C SER A 249 17.67 -2.83 -12.66
N LEU A 250 17.15 -1.88 -13.44
CA LEU A 250 17.42 -1.62 -14.87
C LEU A 250 16.68 -2.43 -15.94
N LEU A 251 15.87 -3.44 -15.61
CA LEU A 251 15.14 -4.20 -16.64
C LEU A 251 13.69 -3.71 -16.77
N GLN A 252 13.42 -3.00 -17.87
CA GLN A 252 12.07 -2.66 -18.30
C GLN A 252 11.58 -3.64 -19.36
N PRO A 253 10.26 -3.90 -19.43
CA PRO A 253 9.67 -4.65 -20.52
C PRO A 253 9.87 -3.92 -21.84
N ASP A 254 10.01 -4.69 -22.91
CA ASP A 254 9.90 -4.18 -24.26
C ASP A 254 8.42 -3.92 -24.58
N LEU A 255 8.10 -2.64 -24.82
CA LEU A 255 6.75 -2.19 -25.13
C LEU A 255 6.48 -2.16 -26.64
N THR A 256 7.50 -2.37 -27.48
CA THR A 256 7.37 -2.33 -28.94
C THR A 256 6.63 -3.56 -29.48
N LEU A 257 5.98 -3.39 -30.65
CA LEU A 257 5.23 -4.45 -31.33
C LEU A 257 6.15 -5.40 -32.12
N ASP A 258 7.39 -5.01 -32.39
CA ASP A 258 8.22 -5.62 -33.44
C ASP A 258 9.06 -6.80 -32.95
N SER A 259 8.82 -7.27 -31.72
CA SER A 259 9.64 -8.31 -31.13
C SER A 259 8.82 -9.52 -30.68
N GLU A 260 8.30 -10.26 -31.66
CA GLU A 260 7.69 -11.59 -31.46
C GLU A 260 8.62 -12.57 -30.71
N ASN A 261 9.93 -12.32 -30.67
CA ASN A 261 10.94 -13.14 -29.98
C ASN A 261 11.59 -12.47 -28.74
N SER A 262 11.09 -11.33 -28.25
CA SER A 262 11.70 -10.69 -27.06
C SER A 262 11.19 -11.38 -25.80
N MET A 263 12.12 -12.02 -25.09
CA MET A 263 11.90 -12.50 -23.71
C MET A 263 11.63 -11.38 -22.70
N LYS A 264 11.58 -10.12 -23.14
CA LYS A 264 11.23 -8.94 -22.33
C LYS A 264 9.90 -8.31 -22.73
N GLY A 265 9.23 -8.82 -23.77
CA GLY A 265 8.00 -8.24 -24.30
C GLY A 265 6.79 -8.36 -23.36
N ILE A 266 5.83 -7.45 -23.55
CA ILE A 266 4.43 -7.61 -23.11
C ILE A 266 3.45 -7.74 -24.30
N ARG A 267 4.00 -7.74 -25.53
CA ARG A 267 3.28 -7.84 -26.81
C ARG A 267 4.07 -8.72 -27.81
N PRO A 268 4.08 -10.05 -27.67
CA PRO A 268 3.39 -10.86 -26.65
C PRO A 268 4.12 -10.90 -25.30
N LEU A 269 3.40 -11.26 -24.24
CA LEU A 269 4.00 -11.64 -22.97
C LEU A 269 4.67 -13.01 -23.15
N ALA A 270 5.91 -13.15 -22.69
CA ALA A 270 6.67 -14.38 -22.90
C ALA A 270 6.04 -15.59 -22.18
N PHE A 271 5.83 -16.69 -22.89
CA PHE A 271 5.40 -17.94 -22.26
C PHE A 271 6.52 -18.56 -21.42
N ARG A 272 6.14 -19.11 -20.26
CA ARG A 272 7.02 -19.90 -19.39
C ARG A 272 6.58 -21.36 -19.42
N ALA A 273 7.50 -22.30 -19.18
CA ALA A 273 7.16 -23.72 -19.21
C ALA A 273 6.23 -24.17 -18.08
N LYS A 274 6.14 -23.40 -16.99
CA LYS A 274 5.19 -23.62 -15.89
C LYS A 274 4.57 -22.32 -15.42
N GLY A 275 3.34 -22.38 -14.94
CA GLY A 275 2.64 -21.22 -14.39
C GLY A 275 2.03 -20.27 -15.42
N CYS A 276 2.02 -20.62 -16.70
CA CYS A 276 1.32 -19.89 -17.78
C CYS A 276 0.11 -20.70 -18.30
N GLU A 277 -0.66 -21.27 -17.37
CA GLU A 277 -1.73 -22.22 -17.69
C GLU A 277 -3.05 -21.49 -18.00
N GLY A 278 -3.68 -21.86 -19.11
CA GLY A 278 -5.03 -21.44 -19.48
C GLY A 278 -5.19 -19.94 -19.70
N SER A 279 -6.41 -19.43 -19.46
CA SER A 279 -6.80 -18.03 -19.69
C SER A 279 -6.11 -17.02 -18.76
N SER A 280 -5.42 -17.47 -17.71
CA SER A 280 -4.71 -16.59 -16.78
C SER A 280 -3.55 -15.84 -17.46
N HIS A 281 -2.87 -16.49 -18.41
CA HIS A 281 -1.76 -15.87 -19.14
C HIS A 281 -2.23 -14.75 -20.06
N ASP A 282 -3.25 -15.02 -20.88
CA ASP A 282 -3.86 -14.04 -21.79
C ASP A 282 -4.38 -12.84 -21.02
N TRP A 283 -4.99 -13.09 -19.85
CA TRP A 283 -5.50 -12.03 -19.01
C TRP A 283 -4.40 -11.19 -18.36
N LEU A 284 -3.34 -11.83 -17.85
CA LEU A 284 -2.19 -11.10 -17.32
C LEU A 284 -1.55 -10.23 -18.40
N GLN A 285 -1.41 -10.73 -19.63
CA GLN A 285 -0.93 -9.94 -20.77
C GLN A 285 -1.82 -8.72 -21.02
N GLN A 286 -3.15 -8.91 -21.07
CA GLN A 286 -4.09 -7.81 -21.29
C GLN A 286 -4.03 -6.77 -20.17
N LEU A 287 -3.93 -7.22 -18.91
CA LEU A 287 -3.81 -6.36 -17.75
C LEU A 287 -2.53 -5.52 -17.80
N LEU A 288 -1.39 -6.15 -18.10
CA LEU A 288 -0.10 -5.46 -18.23
C LEU A 288 -0.12 -4.42 -19.36
N ARG A 289 -0.79 -4.70 -20.48
CA ARG A 289 -0.94 -3.74 -21.59
C ARG A 289 -1.69 -2.47 -21.17
N ASN A 290 -2.66 -2.59 -20.26
CA ASN A 290 -3.45 -1.45 -19.76
C ASN A 290 -2.73 -0.66 -18.66
N MET A 291 -1.69 -1.24 -18.04
CA MET A 291 -0.89 -0.59 -16.99
C MET A 291 0.40 0.03 -17.52
N LEU A 292 1.06 -0.63 -18.47
CA LEU A 292 2.39 -0.29 -19.00
C LEU A 292 2.30 0.48 -20.32
N ASP A 293 1.57 1.59 -20.29
CA ASP A 293 1.56 2.59 -21.39
C ASP A 293 2.54 3.72 -21.06
N GLU A 294 3.36 4.12 -22.03
CA GLU A 294 4.29 5.24 -21.84
C GLU A 294 3.56 6.56 -21.60
N ASN A 295 2.38 6.73 -22.21
CA ASN A 295 1.52 7.86 -21.95
C ASN A 295 0.72 7.62 -20.66
N PRO A 296 0.91 8.43 -19.60
CA PRO A 296 0.16 8.26 -18.36
C PRO A 296 -1.36 8.35 -18.57
N LEU A 297 -1.83 9.16 -19.53
CA LEU A 297 -3.25 9.29 -19.86
C LEU A 297 -3.82 8.05 -20.59
N GLY A 298 -2.96 7.20 -21.13
CA GLY A 298 -3.35 5.93 -21.76
C GLY A 298 -3.53 4.79 -20.75
N ARG A 299 -3.06 4.97 -19.51
CA ARG A 299 -3.15 3.94 -18.47
C ARG A 299 -4.56 3.91 -17.89
N SER A 300 -5.11 2.71 -17.72
CA SER A 300 -6.36 2.54 -17.00
C SER A 300 -6.18 2.83 -15.50
N THR A 301 -7.20 3.40 -14.87
CA THR A 301 -7.23 3.63 -13.44
C THR A 301 -7.34 2.31 -12.66
N ALA A 302 -7.01 2.33 -11.36
CA ALA A 302 -7.15 1.15 -10.52
C ALA A 302 -8.59 0.60 -10.50
N MET A 303 -9.58 1.48 -10.50
CA MET A 303 -11.00 1.10 -10.50
C MET A 303 -11.43 0.47 -11.83
N GLU A 304 -11.02 1.03 -12.97
CA GLU A 304 -11.32 0.45 -14.29
C GLU A 304 -10.71 -0.95 -14.43
N LEU A 305 -9.48 -1.14 -13.95
CA LEU A 305 -8.81 -2.44 -13.95
C LEU A 305 -9.53 -3.46 -13.05
N LEU A 306 -10.03 -3.06 -11.88
CA LEU A 306 -10.88 -3.94 -11.04
C LEU A 306 -12.15 -4.37 -11.76
N GLN A 307 -12.86 -3.43 -12.37
CA GLN A 307 -14.10 -3.73 -13.11
C GLN A 307 -13.84 -4.68 -14.29
N GLN A 308 -12.73 -4.46 -15.01
CA GLN A 308 -12.28 -5.37 -16.06
C GLN A 308 -12.02 -6.77 -15.49
N MET A 309 -11.30 -6.90 -14.37
CA MET A 309 -11.03 -8.19 -13.73
C MET A 309 -12.30 -8.89 -13.23
N GLN A 310 -13.29 -8.15 -12.71
CA GLN A 310 -14.60 -8.70 -12.30
C GLN A 310 -15.38 -9.27 -13.49
N SER A 311 -15.34 -8.58 -14.64
CA SER A 311 -16.09 -9.00 -15.83
C SER A 311 -15.59 -10.32 -16.42
N GLN A 312 -14.31 -10.66 -16.21
CA GLN A 312 -13.65 -11.82 -16.81
C GLN A 312 -13.73 -13.09 -15.95
N ARG A 313 -13.92 -12.97 -14.63
CA ARG A 313 -14.00 -14.15 -13.75
C ARG A 313 -15.42 -14.72 -13.74
N SER A 314 -15.63 -15.80 -14.49
CA SER A 314 -16.96 -16.37 -14.80
C SER A 314 -17.53 -17.30 -13.71
N HIS A 315 -16.75 -17.71 -12.70
CA HIS A 315 -17.23 -18.60 -11.65
C HIS A 315 -18.03 -17.83 -10.59
N ALA A 316 -19.28 -18.24 -10.35
CA ALA A 316 -20.23 -17.54 -9.48
C ALA A 316 -19.72 -17.33 -8.03
N VAL A 317 -18.96 -18.29 -7.48
CA VAL A 317 -18.40 -18.19 -6.12
C VAL A 317 -17.28 -17.15 -6.05
N GLU A 318 -16.32 -17.20 -6.98
CA GLU A 318 -15.26 -16.20 -7.05
C GLU A 318 -15.82 -14.81 -7.32
N LYS A 319 -16.80 -14.71 -8.23
CA LYS A 319 -17.44 -13.44 -8.56
C LYS A 319 -18.03 -12.75 -7.32
N LYS A 320 -18.73 -13.50 -6.46
CA LYS A 320 -19.29 -12.97 -5.22
C LYS A 320 -18.21 -12.45 -4.27
N GLU A 321 -17.12 -13.19 -4.08
CA GLU A 321 -16.01 -12.74 -3.23
C GLU A 321 -15.37 -11.44 -3.74
N LEU A 322 -15.24 -11.30 -5.06
CA LEU A 322 -14.69 -10.10 -5.70
C LEU A 322 -15.65 -8.91 -5.60
N GLU A 323 -16.96 -9.14 -5.65
CA GLU A 323 -17.98 -8.11 -5.42
C GLU A 323 -17.95 -7.63 -3.97
N GLU A 324 -17.93 -8.55 -3.01
CA GLU A 324 -17.78 -8.25 -1.57
C GLU A 324 -16.50 -7.44 -1.29
N ASP A 325 -15.38 -7.82 -1.90
CA ASP A 325 -14.11 -7.10 -1.77
C ASP A 325 -14.20 -5.63 -2.24
N VAL A 326 -14.88 -5.38 -3.36
CA VAL A 326 -15.06 -4.02 -3.90
C VAL A 326 -16.03 -3.20 -3.05
N GLU A 327 -17.09 -3.83 -2.53
CA GLU A 327 -18.03 -3.21 -1.59
C GLU A 327 -17.35 -2.85 -0.27
N ASP A 328 -16.65 -3.80 0.36
CA ASP A 328 -15.83 -3.60 1.56
C ASP A 328 -14.84 -2.43 1.37
N MET A 329 -14.22 -2.33 0.19
CA MET A 329 -13.31 -1.24 -0.14
C MET A 329 -14.05 0.12 -0.22
N LYS A 330 -15.20 0.20 -0.89
CA LYS A 330 -16.01 1.42 -0.99
C LYS A 330 -16.51 1.88 0.39
N ASP A 331 -16.96 0.96 1.23
CA ASP A 331 -17.39 1.25 2.59
C ASP A 331 -16.23 1.82 3.41
N ALA A 332 -15.02 1.26 3.26
CA ALA A 332 -13.83 1.79 3.92
C ALA A 332 -13.48 3.20 3.43
N VAL A 333 -13.67 3.50 2.15
CA VAL A 333 -13.48 4.86 1.60
C VAL A 333 -14.45 5.84 2.25
N GLU A 334 -15.74 5.51 2.33
CA GLU A 334 -16.75 6.40 2.89
C GLU A 334 -16.56 6.58 4.41
N ALA A 335 -16.23 5.51 5.14
CA ALA A 335 -15.85 5.59 6.55
C ALA A 335 -14.62 6.51 6.74
N ALA A 336 -13.58 6.37 5.90
CA ALA A 336 -12.40 7.22 5.98
C ALA A 336 -12.69 8.70 5.67
N LYS A 337 -13.52 8.98 4.65
CA LYS A 337 -13.95 10.35 4.34
C LYS A 337 -14.74 10.97 5.49
N LYS A 338 -15.68 10.22 6.06
CA LYS A 338 -16.48 10.64 7.21
C LYS A 338 -15.60 10.98 8.41
N GLU A 339 -14.69 10.09 8.82
CA GLU A 339 -13.80 10.34 9.96
C GLU A 339 -12.88 11.53 9.74
N ASN A 340 -12.34 11.69 8.52
CA ASN A 340 -11.51 12.84 8.17
C ASN A 340 -12.31 14.15 8.24
N TRP A 341 -13.56 14.12 7.76
CA TRP A 341 -14.46 15.27 7.86
C TRP A 341 -14.78 15.62 9.31
N GLU A 342 -15.16 14.65 10.15
CA GLU A 342 -15.46 14.85 11.57
C GLU A 342 -14.31 15.48 12.35
N ARG A 343 -13.06 15.20 11.93
CA ARG A 343 -11.85 15.76 12.53
C ARG A 343 -11.43 17.12 11.97
N SER A 344 -11.98 17.51 10.82
CA SER A 344 -11.73 18.83 10.25
C SER A 344 -12.23 19.95 11.18
N PRO A 345 -11.69 21.17 11.10
CA PRO A 345 -12.18 22.30 11.90
C PRO A 345 -13.70 22.50 11.76
N LEU A 346 -14.21 22.40 10.54
CA LEU A 346 -15.64 22.54 10.25
C LEU A 346 -16.45 21.38 10.86
N GLY A 347 -15.99 20.14 10.69
CA GLY A 347 -16.66 18.96 11.27
C GLY A 347 -16.77 19.04 12.78
N LYS A 348 -15.71 19.52 13.46
CA LYS A 348 -15.74 19.74 14.92
C LYS A 348 -16.78 20.77 15.34
N VAL A 349 -16.92 21.87 14.61
CA VAL A 349 -17.94 22.90 14.88
C VAL A 349 -19.35 22.32 14.70
N VAL A 350 -19.60 21.62 13.60
CA VAL A 350 -20.91 21.03 13.31
C VAL A 350 -21.28 19.95 14.33
N MET A 351 -20.34 19.09 14.70
CA MET A 351 -20.55 18.05 15.73
C MET A 351 -20.77 18.66 17.11
N GLY A 352 -20.06 19.75 17.44
CA GLY A 352 -20.30 20.53 18.64
C GLY A 352 -21.72 21.08 18.70
N ALA A 353 -22.19 21.71 17.61
CA ALA A 353 -23.54 22.25 17.51
C ALA A 353 -24.61 21.15 17.64
N LYS A 354 -24.43 19.99 16.98
CA LYS A 354 -25.32 18.84 17.12
C LYS A 354 -25.39 18.31 18.56
N ARG A 355 -24.25 18.24 19.25
CA ARG A 355 -24.22 17.79 20.66
C ARG A 355 -25.00 18.75 21.56
N VAL A 356 -24.80 20.05 21.39
CA VAL A 356 -25.57 21.09 22.12
C VAL A 356 -27.07 20.97 21.84
N GLN A 357 -27.47 20.72 20.58
CA GLN A 357 -28.87 20.54 20.22
C GLN A 357 -29.50 19.29 20.85
N VAL A 358 -28.77 18.16 20.89
CA VAL A 358 -29.23 16.92 21.53
C VAL A 358 -29.36 17.12 23.04
N ASP A 359 -28.36 17.75 23.67
CA ASP A 359 -28.38 18.03 25.10
C ASP A 359 -29.51 18.99 25.47
N PHE A 360 -29.77 20.01 24.64
CA PHE A 360 -30.90 20.91 24.80
C PHE A 360 -32.25 20.20 24.67
N THR A 361 -32.38 19.28 23.70
CA THR A 361 -33.61 18.48 23.52
C THR A 361 -33.85 17.54 24.71
N ARG A 362 -32.79 16.92 25.24
CA ARG A 362 -32.86 16.10 26.46
C ARG A 362 -33.25 16.93 27.69
N LEU A 363 -32.73 18.14 27.81
CA LEU A 363 -33.08 19.07 28.89
C LEU A 363 -34.57 19.45 28.83
N ILE A 364 -35.09 19.77 27.64
CA ILE A 364 -36.52 20.06 27.45
C ILE A 364 -37.38 18.86 27.87
N LEU A 365 -37.02 17.64 27.42
CA LEU A 365 -37.74 16.43 27.81
C LEU A 365 -37.72 16.21 29.33
N LEU A 366 -36.59 16.44 29.99
CA LEU A 366 -36.46 16.38 31.45
C LEU A 366 -37.35 17.41 32.16
N ILE A 367 -37.40 18.65 31.65
CA ILE A 367 -38.28 19.70 32.19
C ILE A 367 -39.75 19.32 32.02
N SER A 368 -40.15 18.84 30.84
CA SER A 368 -41.52 18.39 30.58
C SER A 368 -41.93 17.21 31.48
N LEU A 369 -41.03 16.27 31.74
CA LEU A 369 -41.25 15.17 32.68
C LEU A 369 -41.41 15.67 34.13
N LEU A 370 -40.59 16.63 34.56
CA LEU A 370 -40.70 17.25 35.89
C LEU A 370 -42.00 18.04 36.06
N CYS A 371 -42.44 18.77 35.03
CA CYS A 371 -43.70 19.51 35.05
C CYS A 371 -44.95 18.62 35.06
N HIS A 372 -44.85 17.34 34.71
CA HIS A 372 -45.95 16.37 34.81
C HIS A 372 -45.99 15.60 36.14
N LEU A 373 -44.95 15.72 36.96
CA LEU A 373 -44.84 15.08 38.28
C LEU A 373 -45.24 16.00 39.45
N ILE A 374 -45.44 17.29 39.18
CA ILE A 374 -45.98 18.31 40.10
C ILE A 374 -47.43 18.54 39.72
#